data_AF-A0A934ZJI7-F1
#
_entry.id   AF-A0A934ZJI7-F1
#
_cell.length_a   1.000
_cell.length_b   1.000
_cell.length_c   1.000
_cell.angle_alpha   90.00
_cell.angle_beta   90.00
_cell.angle_gamma   90.00
#
_symmetry.space_group_name_H-M   'P 1'
#
loop_
_entity.id
_entity.type
_entity.pdbx_description
1 polymer ?
#
loop_
_entity_poly.entity_id
_entity_poly.type
_entity_poly.pdbx_seq_one_letter_code
_entity_poly.pdbx_strand_id
1 'polypeptide(L)'
;MVDDAPRDGLWPLPGGVTSYFDTAIAILDEVHARRPTPDELFAFLQRSFAVRGRRSGDGYVAVLRRIRWIERDAGRYMITARGEVVRSTRSREEAFADLAARFSGIDETLALVEGGVTSANDLRDELNARLGTRWEHTVQATVRLNWLRSLGKVHDEEVARRGASSATGATAEVVALYDPTPTRRHDAHHAGPAALADAVVLAYDEGPGAGWSPYARAAG
;
A
#
# COMPACT_ATOMS: atom_id res chain seq x y z
N MET A 1 -21.10 12.03 5.16
CA MET A 1 -20.01 12.20 6.14
C MET A 1 -18.99 11.13 5.80
N VAL A 2 -17.82 11.50 5.27
CA VAL A 2 -16.76 10.52 5.02
C VAL A 2 -16.11 10.27 6.37
N ASP A 3 -16.12 9.01 6.81
CA ASP A 3 -15.50 8.58 8.05
C ASP A 3 -14.03 9.00 8.08
N ASP A 4 -13.66 9.85 9.05
CA ASP A 4 -12.30 10.39 9.21
C ASP A 4 -11.38 9.45 10.01
N ALA A 5 -11.90 8.31 10.48
CA ALA A 5 -11.09 7.30 11.15
C ALA A 5 -10.03 6.71 10.19
N PRO A 6 -8.79 6.49 10.68
CA PRO A 6 -7.76 5.76 9.95
C PRO A 6 -8.25 4.37 9.51
N ARG A 7 -7.80 3.94 8.34
CA ARG A 7 -8.20 2.66 7.74
C ARG A 7 -7.12 1.60 7.95
N ASP A 8 -7.56 0.38 8.21
CA ASP A 8 -6.64 -0.76 8.35
C ASP A 8 -6.22 -1.36 7.01
N GLY A 9 -7.01 -1.19 5.95
CA GLY A 9 -6.73 -1.73 4.63
C GLY A 9 -5.90 -0.78 3.75
N LEU A 10 -4.62 -1.07 3.59
CA LEU A 10 -3.71 -0.38 2.67
C LEU A 10 -3.36 -1.29 1.48
N TRP A 11 -3.44 -0.75 0.27
CA TRP A 11 -3.03 -1.46 -0.95
C TRP A 11 -1.58 -1.12 -1.32
N PRO A 12 -0.85 -2.07 -1.94
CA PRO A 12 0.42 -1.76 -2.60
C PRO A 12 0.19 -0.88 -3.82
N LEU A 13 1.25 -0.32 -4.40
CA LEU A 13 1.24 0.21 -5.76
C LEU A 13 2.10 -0.64 -6.71
N PRO A 14 1.91 -0.56 -8.03
CA PRO A 14 2.75 -1.31 -8.96
C PRO A 14 4.14 -0.67 -9.10
N GLY A 15 5.08 -1.39 -9.71
CA GLY A 15 6.45 -0.91 -9.98
C GLY A 15 7.51 -1.40 -8.99
N GLY A 16 7.16 -2.30 -8.07
CA GLY A 16 8.07 -2.85 -7.06
C GLY A 16 8.07 -2.05 -5.75
N VAL A 17 8.64 -2.66 -4.70
CA VAL A 17 8.47 -2.21 -3.31
C VAL A 17 9.06 -0.84 -3.00
N THR A 18 10.06 -0.38 -3.75
CA THR A 18 10.70 0.94 -3.57
C THR A 18 10.10 2.02 -4.47
N SER A 19 9.17 1.67 -5.35
CA SER A 19 8.67 2.58 -6.40
C SER A 19 7.26 3.12 -6.11
N TYR A 20 6.62 2.76 -4.98
CA TYR A 20 5.22 3.13 -4.74
C TYR A 20 5.00 4.64 -4.82
N PHE A 21 5.85 5.44 -4.18
CA PHE A 21 5.74 6.89 -4.26
C PHE A 21 5.88 7.43 -5.68
N ASP A 22 6.88 6.97 -6.44
CA ASP A 22 7.08 7.43 -7.83
C ASP A 22 5.92 7.02 -8.74
N THR A 23 5.37 5.82 -8.54
CA THR A 23 4.14 5.37 -9.21
C THR A 23 2.94 6.25 -8.83
N ALA A 24 2.81 6.63 -7.56
CA ALA A 24 1.73 7.51 -7.13
C ALA A 24 1.84 8.89 -7.80
N ILE A 25 3.05 9.46 -7.89
CA ILE A 25 3.31 10.71 -8.61
C ILE A 25 2.94 10.59 -10.09
N ALA A 26 3.32 9.51 -10.76
CA ALA A 26 2.96 9.29 -12.17
C ALA A 26 1.43 9.21 -12.38
N ILE A 27 0.69 8.63 -11.43
CA ILE A 27 -0.77 8.62 -11.47
C ILE A 27 -1.32 10.05 -11.26
N LEU A 28 -0.77 10.83 -10.34
CA LEU A 28 -1.17 12.21 -10.12
C LEU A 28 -0.91 13.09 -11.34
N ASP A 29 0.22 12.91 -12.02
CA ASP A 29 0.53 13.61 -13.25
C ASP A 29 -0.48 13.27 -14.37
N GLU A 30 -0.87 12.01 -14.54
CA GLU A 30 -1.92 11.62 -15.51
C GLU A 30 -3.28 12.22 -15.15
N VAL A 31 -3.66 12.21 -13.86
CA VAL A 31 -4.92 12.78 -13.39
C VAL A 31 -4.96 14.29 -13.58
N HIS A 32 -3.89 14.99 -13.23
CA HIS A 32 -3.75 16.43 -13.43
C HIS A 32 -3.86 16.81 -14.91
N ALA A 33 -3.16 16.08 -15.78
CA ALA A 33 -3.08 16.40 -17.21
C ALA A 33 -4.38 16.11 -17.96
N ARG A 34 -5.10 15.03 -17.62
CA ARG A 34 -6.15 14.49 -18.51
C ARG A 34 -7.52 14.33 -17.87
N ARG A 35 -7.63 14.43 -16.55
CA ARG A 35 -8.88 14.16 -15.81
C ARG A 35 -9.59 12.88 -16.29
N PRO A 36 -8.89 11.74 -16.23
CA PRO A 36 -9.34 10.51 -16.86
C PRO A 36 -10.60 9.96 -16.18
N THR A 37 -11.44 9.29 -16.96
CA THR A 37 -12.45 8.37 -16.44
C THR A 37 -11.76 7.16 -15.76
N PRO A 38 -12.49 6.36 -14.96
CA PRO A 38 -11.95 5.14 -14.38
C PRO A 38 -11.34 4.17 -15.40
N ASP A 39 -11.95 4.02 -16.57
CA ASP A 39 -11.45 3.12 -17.60
C ASP A 39 -10.20 3.67 -18.29
N GLU A 40 -10.15 4.99 -18.53
CA GLU A 40 -8.95 5.65 -19.07
C GLU A 40 -7.76 5.55 -18.10
N LEU A 41 -8.01 5.77 -16.80
CA LEU A 41 -6.96 5.67 -15.78
C LEU A 41 -6.51 4.22 -15.61
N PHE A 42 -7.44 3.27 -15.64
CA PHE A 42 -7.08 1.86 -15.63
C PHE A 42 -6.22 1.50 -16.86
N ALA A 43 -6.60 1.95 -18.05
CA ALA A 43 -5.81 1.73 -19.26
C ALA A 43 -4.41 2.36 -19.17
N PHE A 44 -4.26 3.52 -18.52
CA PHE A 44 -2.95 4.08 -18.18
C PHE A 44 -2.14 3.14 -17.28
N LEU A 45 -2.73 2.61 -16.20
CA LEU A 45 -2.07 1.66 -15.32
C LEU A 45 -1.62 0.38 -16.06
N GLN A 46 -2.44 -0.13 -16.99
CA GLN A 46 -2.08 -1.30 -17.79
C GLN A 46 -0.87 -1.02 -18.69
N ARG A 47 -0.84 0.13 -19.35
CA ARG A 47 0.25 0.49 -20.28
C ARG A 47 1.54 0.86 -19.55
N SER A 48 1.44 1.63 -18.49
CA SER A 48 2.61 2.19 -17.79
C SER A 48 3.22 1.21 -16.78
N PHE A 49 2.41 0.31 -16.20
CA PHE A 49 2.86 -0.55 -15.09
C PHE A 49 2.44 -2.02 -15.25
N ALA A 50 2.02 -2.44 -16.45
CA ALA A 50 1.63 -3.82 -16.76
C ALA A 50 0.54 -4.41 -15.84
N VAL A 51 -0.33 -3.57 -15.26
CA VAL A 51 -1.44 -4.00 -14.40
C VAL A 51 -2.43 -4.82 -15.23
N ARG A 52 -2.77 -6.03 -14.77
CA ARG A 52 -3.68 -6.94 -15.51
C ARG A 52 -5.10 -6.94 -14.98
N GLY A 53 -5.26 -6.94 -13.65
CA GLY A 53 -6.57 -7.06 -13.00
C GLY A 53 -7.22 -5.71 -12.72
N ARG A 54 -8.50 -5.57 -13.10
CA ARG A 54 -9.29 -4.37 -12.79
C ARG A 54 -9.35 -4.10 -11.28
N ARG A 55 -9.55 -5.15 -10.48
CA ARG A 55 -9.56 -5.06 -9.01
C ARG A 55 -8.29 -4.45 -8.45
N SER A 56 -7.11 -4.87 -8.92
CA SER A 56 -5.83 -4.31 -8.48
C SER A 56 -5.71 -2.84 -8.88
N GLY A 57 -6.07 -2.51 -10.12
CA GLY A 57 -6.11 -1.12 -10.59
C GLY A 57 -7.02 -0.23 -9.75
N ASP A 58 -8.23 -0.69 -9.43
CA ASP A 58 -9.16 0.03 -8.56
C ASP A 58 -8.60 0.18 -7.13
N GLY A 59 -7.92 -0.86 -6.60
CA GLY A 59 -7.23 -0.82 -5.31
C GLY A 59 -6.11 0.24 -5.27
N TYR A 60 -5.31 0.34 -6.34
CA TYR A 60 -4.25 1.34 -6.47
C TYR A 60 -4.83 2.76 -6.45
N VAL A 61 -5.86 3.01 -7.26
CA VAL A 61 -6.55 4.31 -7.30
C VAL A 61 -7.24 4.61 -5.97
N ALA A 62 -7.76 3.59 -5.28
CA ALA A 62 -8.39 3.76 -3.97
C ALA A 62 -7.41 4.30 -2.92
N VAL A 63 -6.13 3.95 -2.95
CA VAL A 63 -5.13 4.52 -2.03
C VAL A 63 -5.06 6.04 -2.21
N LEU A 64 -4.89 6.52 -3.44
CA LEU A 64 -4.76 7.94 -3.75
C LEU A 64 -6.03 8.72 -3.39
N ARG A 65 -7.21 8.09 -3.51
CA ARG A 65 -8.48 8.67 -3.06
C ARG A 65 -8.59 8.73 -1.54
N ARG A 66 -8.16 7.68 -0.83
CA ARG A 66 -8.23 7.59 0.64
C ARG A 66 -7.32 8.62 1.32
N ILE A 67 -6.14 8.86 0.76
CA ILE A 67 -5.24 9.96 1.18
C ILE A 67 -5.63 11.33 0.63
N ARG A 68 -6.77 11.41 -0.06
CA ARG A 68 -7.36 12.63 -0.60
C ARG A 68 -6.46 13.39 -1.58
N TRP A 69 -5.62 12.70 -2.35
CA TRP A 69 -4.86 13.33 -3.43
C TRP A 69 -5.66 13.47 -4.71
N ILE A 70 -6.60 12.56 -4.94
CA ILE A 70 -7.54 12.64 -6.04
C ILE A 70 -8.96 12.42 -5.53
N GLU A 71 -9.91 12.96 -6.26
CA GLU A 71 -11.33 12.77 -6.03
C GLU A 71 -12.05 12.41 -7.33
N ARG A 72 -13.33 12.07 -7.23
CA ARG A 72 -14.16 11.77 -8.39
C ARG A 72 -15.23 12.84 -8.51
N ASP A 73 -15.25 13.52 -9.64
CA ASP A 73 -16.26 14.52 -9.99
C ASP A 73 -16.77 14.26 -11.42
N ALA A 74 -18.10 14.36 -11.61
CA ALA A 74 -18.78 14.11 -12.88
C ALA A 74 -18.29 12.81 -13.61
N GLY A 75 -18.01 11.76 -12.85
CA GLY A 75 -17.54 10.47 -13.37
C GLY A 75 -16.06 10.39 -13.73
N ARG A 76 -15.29 11.48 -13.60
CA ARG A 76 -13.84 11.58 -13.88
C ARG A 76 -13.03 11.75 -12.60
N TYR A 77 -11.76 11.40 -12.66
CA TYR A 77 -10.81 11.69 -11.59
C TYR A 77 -10.25 13.10 -11.73
N MET A 78 -10.16 13.80 -10.61
CA MET A 78 -9.57 15.13 -10.50
C MET A 78 -8.56 15.15 -9.37
N ILE A 79 -7.50 15.95 -9.55
CA ILE A 79 -6.52 16.19 -8.49
C ILE A 79 -7.09 17.18 -7.48
N THR A 80 -6.93 16.90 -6.20
CA THR A 80 -7.33 17.82 -5.12
C THR A 80 -6.22 18.86 -4.88
N ALA A 81 -6.51 19.90 -4.10
CA ALA A 81 -5.48 20.83 -3.65
C ALA A 81 -4.33 20.12 -2.91
N ARG A 82 -4.64 19.10 -2.10
CA ARG A 82 -3.61 18.33 -1.39
C ARG A 82 -2.77 17.48 -2.33
N GLY A 83 -3.41 16.80 -3.29
CA GLY A 83 -2.70 16.04 -4.31
C GLY A 83 -1.78 16.91 -5.16
N GLU A 84 -2.21 18.14 -5.47
CA GLU A 84 -1.40 19.09 -6.24
C GLU A 84 -0.13 19.52 -5.47
N VAL A 85 -0.22 19.72 -4.16
CA VAL A 85 0.96 19.99 -3.31
C VAL A 85 1.96 18.84 -3.39
N VAL A 86 1.52 17.60 -3.17
CA VAL A 86 2.40 16.43 -3.22
C VAL A 86 3.00 16.23 -4.61
N ARG A 87 2.19 16.37 -5.68
CA ARG A 87 2.63 16.24 -7.07
C ARG A 87 3.68 17.27 -7.46
N SER A 88 3.45 18.54 -7.14
CA SER A 88 4.33 19.65 -7.53
C SER A 88 5.63 19.68 -6.74
N THR A 89 5.58 19.42 -5.43
CA THR A 89 6.77 19.40 -4.56
C THR A 89 7.54 18.10 -4.66
N ARG A 90 6.88 17.00 -5.04
CA ARG A 90 7.40 15.62 -4.94
C ARG A 90 7.94 15.29 -3.55
N SER A 91 7.36 15.90 -2.52
CA SER A 91 7.81 15.75 -1.14
C SER A 91 7.36 14.41 -0.56
N ARG A 92 8.36 13.58 -0.17
CA ARG A 92 8.13 12.30 0.50
C ARG A 92 7.65 12.50 1.93
N GLU A 93 8.04 13.60 2.57
CA GLU A 93 7.60 14.01 3.90
C GLU A 93 6.10 14.32 3.91
N GLU A 94 5.62 15.06 2.92
CA GLU A 94 4.19 15.37 2.79
C GLU A 94 3.39 14.08 2.54
N ALA A 95 3.94 13.18 1.70
CA ALA A 95 3.29 11.92 1.42
C ALA A 95 3.25 10.96 2.62
N PHE A 96 4.32 10.92 3.41
CA PHE A 96 4.36 10.20 4.67
C PHE A 96 3.28 10.71 5.62
N ALA A 97 3.20 12.03 5.82
CA ALA A 97 2.20 12.64 6.70
C ALA A 97 0.77 12.30 6.29
N ASP A 98 0.48 12.32 4.98
CA ASP A 98 -0.85 11.97 4.47
C ASP A 98 -1.21 10.50 4.66
N LEU A 99 -0.24 9.60 4.48
CA LEU A 99 -0.43 8.17 4.75
C LEU A 99 -0.66 7.91 6.23
N ALA A 100 0.19 8.46 7.11
CA ALA A 100 0.09 8.30 8.55
C ALA A 100 -1.24 8.85 9.10
N ALA A 101 -1.73 9.96 8.56
CA ALA A 101 -3.00 10.53 8.96
C ALA A 101 -4.23 9.70 8.52
N ARG A 102 -4.08 8.75 7.57
CA ARG A 102 -5.22 8.08 6.92
C ARG A 102 -5.21 6.56 7.01
N PHE A 103 -4.06 5.96 7.32
CA PHE A 103 -3.92 4.53 7.48
C PHE A 103 -3.31 4.20 8.83
N SER A 104 -3.97 3.32 9.58
CA SER A 104 -3.48 2.81 10.86
C SER A 104 -2.16 2.07 10.64
N GLY A 105 -1.19 2.22 11.54
CA GLY A 105 0.02 1.41 11.54
C GLY A 105 1.19 1.97 10.74
N ILE A 106 1.10 3.15 10.11
CA ILE A 106 2.23 3.72 9.36
C ILE A 106 3.33 4.19 10.31
N ASP A 107 2.98 5.01 11.30
CA ASP A 107 3.93 5.50 12.31
C ASP A 107 4.43 4.34 13.19
N GLU A 108 3.54 3.41 13.55
CA GLU A 108 3.90 2.23 14.34
C GLU A 108 4.86 1.32 13.58
N THR A 109 4.66 1.13 12.26
CA THR A 109 5.58 0.35 11.43
C THR A 109 6.97 1.00 11.43
N LEU A 110 7.05 2.32 11.27
CA LEU A 110 8.33 3.03 11.28
C LEU A 110 9.02 2.86 12.64
N ALA A 111 8.31 3.11 13.73
CA ALA A 111 8.85 2.98 15.09
C ALA A 111 9.30 1.56 15.43
N LEU A 112 8.58 0.52 14.95
CA LEU A 112 8.95 -0.88 15.16
C LEU A 112 10.25 -1.24 14.42
N VAL A 113 10.38 -0.82 13.16
CA VAL A 113 11.59 -1.05 12.37
C VAL A 113 12.78 -0.27 12.96
N GLU A 114 12.55 0.97 13.39
CA GLU A 114 13.51 1.77 14.14
C GLU A 114 13.86 1.17 15.51
N GLY A 115 12.96 0.38 16.09
CA GLY A 115 13.19 -0.43 17.29
C GLY A 115 13.89 -1.77 17.03
N GLY A 116 14.16 -2.12 15.77
CA GLY A 116 14.89 -3.34 15.39
C GLY A 116 14.01 -4.53 15.03
N VAL A 117 12.70 -4.35 14.85
CA VAL A 117 11.82 -5.40 14.31
C VAL A 117 12.08 -5.54 12.81
N THR A 118 12.62 -6.69 12.41
CA THR A 118 13.06 -6.92 11.02
C THR A 118 12.37 -8.09 10.33
N SER A 119 11.57 -8.88 11.04
CA SER A 119 10.80 -10.01 10.50
C SER A 119 9.37 -9.56 10.14
N ALA A 120 8.83 -10.08 9.03
CA ALA A 120 7.47 -9.75 8.62
C ALA A 120 6.41 -10.31 9.58
N ASN A 121 6.68 -11.47 10.20
CA ASN A 121 5.80 -12.07 11.20
C ASN A 121 5.80 -11.24 12.50
N ASP A 122 6.99 -10.92 13.01
CA ASP A 122 7.14 -10.10 14.21
C ASP A 122 6.51 -8.72 14.02
N LEU A 123 6.72 -8.10 12.86
CA LEU A 123 6.09 -6.83 12.52
C LEU A 123 4.56 -6.92 12.51
N ARG A 124 3.99 -7.99 11.92
CA ARG A 124 2.54 -8.22 11.95
C ARG A 124 2.02 -8.40 13.37
N ASP A 125 2.70 -9.20 14.18
CA ASP A 125 2.26 -9.55 15.53
C ASP A 125 2.32 -8.34 16.47
N GLU A 126 3.40 -7.55 16.38
CA GLU A 126 3.55 -6.29 17.09
C GLU A 126 2.52 -5.23 16.65
N LEU A 127 2.25 -5.11 15.35
CA LEU A 127 1.21 -4.21 14.85
C LEU A 127 -0.18 -4.63 15.32
N ASN A 128 -0.50 -5.93 15.28
CA ASN A 128 -1.77 -6.46 15.80
C ASN A 128 -1.94 -6.15 17.29
N ALA A 129 -0.88 -6.33 18.08
CA ALA A 129 -0.90 -6.03 19.51
C ALA A 129 -1.13 -4.54 19.80
N ARG A 130 -0.46 -3.65 19.05
CA ARG A 130 -0.54 -2.19 19.25
C ARG A 130 -1.84 -1.58 18.75
N LEU A 131 -2.33 -2.03 17.60
CA LEU A 131 -3.49 -1.46 16.92
C LEU A 131 -4.81 -2.15 17.31
N GLY A 132 -4.76 -3.27 18.03
CA GLY A 132 -5.93 -4.09 18.31
C GLY A 132 -6.52 -4.76 17.06
N THR A 133 -5.74 -4.84 15.98
CA THR A 133 -6.12 -5.50 14.72
C THR A 133 -5.93 -7.01 14.81
N ARG A 134 -6.48 -7.72 13.82
CA ARG A 134 -6.39 -9.20 13.71
C ARG A 134 -5.96 -9.61 12.31
N TRP A 135 -4.91 -9.00 11.78
CA TRP A 135 -4.38 -9.41 10.47
C TRP A 135 -3.79 -10.81 10.58
N GLU A 136 -4.36 -11.77 9.85
CA GLU A 136 -3.90 -13.15 9.83
C GLU A 136 -2.59 -13.30 9.03
N HIS A 137 -2.46 -12.52 7.96
CA HIS A 137 -1.33 -12.58 7.03
C HIS A 137 -0.40 -11.37 7.18
N THR A 138 0.89 -11.57 6.86
CA THR A 138 1.92 -10.53 6.90
C THR A 138 1.76 -9.46 5.82
N VAL A 139 0.87 -9.65 4.85
CA VAL A 139 0.68 -8.74 3.70
C VAL A 139 0.42 -7.30 4.16
N GLN A 140 -0.44 -7.08 5.15
CA GLN A 140 -0.76 -5.72 5.62
C GLN A 140 0.44 -5.03 6.29
N ALA A 141 1.27 -5.77 7.03
CA ALA A 141 2.50 -5.27 7.61
C ALA A 141 3.53 -4.95 6.52
N THR A 142 3.72 -5.88 5.57
CA THR A 142 4.67 -5.73 4.46
C THR A 142 4.32 -4.57 3.54
N VAL A 143 3.03 -4.34 3.24
CA VAL A 143 2.61 -3.21 2.40
C VAL A 143 2.97 -1.87 3.05
N ARG A 144 2.78 -1.72 4.37
CA ARG A 144 3.17 -0.51 5.12
C ARG A 144 4.67 -0.31 5.07
N LEU A 145 5.44 -1.36 5.33
CA LEU A 145 6.91 -1.32 5.23
C LEU A 145 7.37 -0.90 3.83
N ASN A 146 6.75 -1.41 2.77
CA ASN A 146 7.09 -1.07 1.40
C ASN A 146 6.75 0.39 1.06
N TRP A 147 5.63 0.91 1.57
CA TRP A 147 5.36 2.35 1.48
C TRP A 147 6.46 3.18 2.13
N LEU A 148 6.88 2.84 3.36
CA LEU A 148 7.97 3.53 4.06
C LEU A 148 9.30 3.45 3.30
N ARG A 149 9.62 2.30 2.69
CA ARG A 149 10.79 2.14 1.82
C ARG A 149 10.73 3.05 0.61
N SER A 150 9.58 3.11 -0.09
CA SER A 150 9.41 3.98 -1.26
C SER A 150 9.50 5.49 -0.92
N LEU A 151 9.20 5.83 0.33
CA LEU A 151 9.35 7.17 0.88
C LEU A 151 10.75 7.45 1.44
N GLY A 152 11.68 6.49 1.36
CA GLY A 152 13.03 6.64 1.91
C GLY A 152 13.07 6.74 3.43
N LYS A 153 12.02 6.29 4.14
CA LYS A 153 11.99 6.27 5.61
C LYS A 153 12.63 5.02 6.19
N VAL A 154 12.75 3.96 5.38
CA VAL A 154 13.41 2.69 5.75
C VAL A 154 14.32 2.26 4.61
N HIS A 155 15.55 1.85 4.95
CA HIS A 155 16.54 1.34 3.99
C HIS A 155 16.84 -0.14 4.25
N ASP A 156 16.98 -0.94 3.18
CA ASP A 156 17.19 -2.39 3.30
C ASP A 156 18.50 -2.76 4.00
N GLU A 157 19.57 -1.99 3.77
CA GLU A 157 20.86 -2.21 4.44
C GLU A 157 20.76 -2.04 5.96
N GLU A 158 19.92 -1.11 6.40
CA GLU A 158 19.71 -0.84 7.82
C GLU A 158 18.88 -1.95 8.46
N VAL A 159 17.83 -2.40 7.80
CA VAL A 159 17.02 -3.56 8.23
C VAL A 159 17.90 -4.81 8.30
N ALA A 160 18.73 -5.06 7.28
CA ALA A 160 19.63 -6.22 7.25
C ALA A 160 20.69 -6.16 8.37
N ARG A 161 21.29 -4.99 8.60
CA ARG A 161 22.29 -4.78 9.66
C ARG A 161 21.69 -5.03 11.04
N ARG A 162 20.48 -4.54 11.29
CA ARG A 162 19.76 -4.72 12.56
C ARG A 162 19.35 -6.18 12.75
N GLY A 163 18.86 -6.85 11.70
CA GLY A 163 18.49 -8.26 11.75
C GLY A 163 19.70 -9.17 12.05
N ALA A 164 20.86 -8.86 11.46
CA ALA A 164 22.11 -9.59 11.75
C ALA A 164 22.61 -9.37 13.20
N SER A 165 22.38 -8.19 13.77
CA SER A 165 22.77 -7.88 15.16
C SER A 165 21.85 -8.53 16.20
N SER A 166 20.59 -8.78 15.86
CA SER A 166 19.62 -9.43 16.76
C SER A 166 19.66 -10.97 16.68
N ALA A 167 20.22 -11.54 15.61
CA ALA A 167 20.32 -12.98 15.41
C ALA A 167 21.45 -13.62 16.24
N THR A 168 21.30 -13.62 17.56
CA THR A 168 21.98 -14.62 18.41
C THR A 168 21.14 -15.90 18.38
N GLY A 169 21.20 -16.67 17.29
CA GLY A 169 20.78 -18.09 17.28
C GLY A 169 19.52 -18.52 16.52
N ALA A 170 18.88 -17.70 15.70
CA ALA A 170 17.79 -18.17 14.82
C ALA A 170 17.92 -17.59 13.40
N THR A 171 17.81 -18.47 12.40
CA THR A 171 17.90 -18.17 10.96
C THR A 171 16.92 -17.07 10.57
N ALA A 172 17.45 -15.91 10.20
CA ALA A 172 16.67 -14.75 9.76
C ALA A 172 15.96 -15.07 8.43
N GLU A 173 14.65 -15.25 8.49
CA GLU A 173 13.78 -15.06 7.34
C GLU A 173 13.71 -13.55 7.06
N VAL A 174 14.71 -13.05 6.34
CA VAL A 174 14.73 -11.67 5.85
C VAL A 174 13.44 -11.43 5.09
N VAL A 175 12.68 -10.40 5.46
CA VAL A 175 11.37 -10.03 4.88
C VAL A 175 11.38 -10.27 3.37
N ALA A 176 10.88 -11.43 2.97
CA ALA A 176 10.87 -11.82 1.57
C ALA A 176 9.93 -10.87 0.85
N LEU A 177 10.48 -10.23 -0.18
CA LEU A 177 9.85 -9.18 -0.97
C LEU A 177 8.51 -9.68 -1.52
N TYR A 178 7.41 -9.11 -1.03
CA TYR A 178 6.16 -9.17 -1.77
C TYR A 178 6.27 -8.21 -2.96
N ASP A 179 6.74 -8.72 -4.11
CA ASP A 179 6.57 -8.06 -5.40
C ASP A 179 5.34 -8.65 -6.09
N PRO A 180 4.19 -7.94 -6.14
CA PRO A 180 3.02 -8.41 -6.86
C PRO A 180 3.20 -8.41 -8.39
N THR A 181 4.34 -7.92 -8.90
CA THR A 181 4.63 -7.88 -10.33
C THR A 181 5.25 -9.22 -10.76
N PRO A 182 4.68 -9.98 -11.71
CA PRO A 182 5.37 -11.13 -12.26
C PRO A 182 6.61 -10.63 -13.03
N THR A 183 7.79 -10.90 -12.48
CA THR A 183 9.08 -10.63 -13.13
C THR A 183 9.10 -11.31 -14.49
N ARG A 184 8.99 -10.52 -15.57
CA ARG A 184 9.36 -11.00 -16.90
C ARG A 184 10.88 -10.83 -17.01
N ARG A 185 11.64 -11.89 -16.72
CA ARG A 185 13.02 -11.99 -17.21
C ARG A 185 12.97 -11.85 -18.73
N HIS A 186 13.66 -10.85 -19.25
CA HIS A 186 14.04 -10.82 -20.66
C HIS A 186 15.01 -11.97 -20.88
N ASP A 187 14.52 -13.11 -21.36
CA ASP A 187 15.30 -14.09 -22.12
C ASP A 187 14.35 -14.85 -23.07
N ALA A 188 14.84 -15.09 -24.28
CA ALA A 188 14.10 -15.65 -25.39
C ALA A 188 13.81 -17.15 -25.24
N HIS A 189 12.76 -17.58 -25.94
CA HIS A 189 12.35 -18.95 -26.30
C HIS A 189 11.40 -19.75 -25.38
N HIS A 190 10.26 -20.08 -26.00
CA HIS A 190 9.34 -21.22 -25.84
C HIS A 190 8.23 -21.23 -24.76
N ALA A 191 7.00 -21.30 -25.30
CA ALA A 191 5.77 -22.00 -24.88
C ALA A 191 5.27 -21.89 -23.43
N GLY A 192 3.99 -21.48 -23.29
CA GLY A 192 3.23 -21.48 -22.02
C GLY A 192 2.87 -22.88 -21.49
N PRO A 193 2.05 -23.00 -20.42
CA PRO A 193 0.81 -22.24 -20.27
C PRO A 193 0.63 -21.51 -18.92
N ALA A 194 -0.36 -20.63 -18.96
CA ALA A 194 -0.97 -19.88 -17.87
C ALA A 194 -1.43 -20.78 -16.70
N ALA A 195 -0.85 -20.55 -15.52
CA ALA A 195 -1.47 -20.81 -14.21
C ALA A 195 -0.47 -20.33 -13.15
N LEU A 196 -0.66 -19.13 -12.59
CA LEU A 196 -0.07 -18.65 -11.32
C LEU A 196 -0.43 -17.18 -11.01
N ALA A 197 -0.98 -16.44 -11.97
CA ALA A 197 -1.37 -15.03 -11.76
C ALA A 197 -2.71 -14.84 -11.00
N ASP A 198 -3.50 -15.90 -10.80
CA ASP A 198 -4.80 -15.83 -10.10
C ASP A 198 -4.74 -16.22 -8.61
N ALA A 199 -3.59 -16.70 -8.11
CA ALA A 199 -3.52 -17.34 -6.79
C ALA A 199 -3.32 -16.39 -5.60
N VAL A 200 -3.15 -15.07 -5.81
CA VAL A 200 -2.99 -14.10 -4.70
C VAL A 200 -3.91 -12.89 -4.88
N VAL A 201 -5.18 -13.18 -5.17
CA VAL A 201 -6.32 -12.29 -4.86
C VAL A 201 -7.06 -12.86 -3.64
N LEU A 202 -6.32 -13.35 -2.65
CA LEU A 202 -6.90 -13.86 -1.41
C LEU A 202 -7.18 -12.70 -0.45
N ALA A 203 -8.48 -12.49 -0.23
CA ALA A 203 -9.13 -11.75 0.84
C ALA A 203 -8.81 -10.25 0.99
N TYR A 204 -9.26 -9.44 0.02
CA TYR A 204 -9.79 -8.12 0.36
C TYR A 204 -11.31 -8.25 0.50
N ASP A 205 -11.78 -8.88 1.57
CA ASP A 205 -13.20 -8.86 1.92
C ASP A 205 -13.49 -7.53 2.63
N GLU A 206 -13.85 -6.49 1.85
CA GLU A 206 -14.66 -5.41 2.42
C GLU A 206 -16.09 -5.92 2.42
N GLY A 207 -16.50 -6.55 3.53
CA GLY A 207 -17.86 -7.01 3.73
C GLY A 207 -18.88 -5.89 3.43
N PRO A 208 -20.06 -6.23 2.90
CA PRO A 208 -21.08 -5.23 2.58
C PRO A 208 -21.55 -4.55 3.87
N GLY A 209 -21.72 -3.23 3.82
CA GLY A 209 -22.09 -2.41 4.96
C GLY A 209 -23.22 -3.01 5.81
N ALA A 210 -22.90 -3.30 7.06
CA ALA A 210 -23.87 -3.52 8.12
C ALA A 210 -23.53 -2.54 9.24
N GLY A 211 -24.44 -1.60 9.49
CA GLY A 211 -24.30 -0.62 10.55
C GLY A 211 -24.13 -1.30 11.90
N TRP A 212 -22.99 -1.07 12.53
CA TRP A 212 -22.76 -1.41 13.92
C TRP A 212 -22.50 -0.11 14.68
N SER A 213 -23.46 0.28 15.52
CA SER A 213 -23.35 1.44 16.42
C SER A 213 -23.01 0.92 17.81
N PRO A 214 -21.89 1.35 18.44
CA PRO A 214 -21.51 0.89 19.78
C PRO A 214 -22.24 1.64 20.92
N TYR A 215 -23.26 2.47 20.64
CA TYR A 215 -24.03 3.14 21.68
C TYR A 215 -25.44 2.56 21.83
N ALA A 216 -25.53 1.40 22.47
CA ALA A 216 -26.74 0.98 23.19
C ALA A 216 -26.45 1.09 24.69
N ARG A 217 -26.75 2.26 25.27
CA ARG A 217 -26.81 2.42 26.73
C ARG A 217 -27.98 1.59 27.25
N ALA A 218 -27.71 0.73 28.22
CA ALA A 218 -28.72 0.19 29.09
C ALA A 218 -29.45 1.34 29.80
N ALA A 219 -30.76 1.42 29.57
CA ALA A 219 -31.72 2.09 30.43
C ALA A 219 -32.79 1.05 30.75
N GLY A 220 -32.93 0.73 32.04
CA GLY A 220 -33.79 -0.33 32.57
C GLY A 220 -33.10 -1.02 33.73
#